data_AF-A0A354CL31-F1
#
_entry.id   AF-A0A354CL31-F1
#
_cell.length_a   1.000
_cell.length_b   1.000
_cell.length_c   1.000
_cell.angle_alpha   90.00
_cell.angle_beta   90.00
_cell.angle_gamma   90.00
#
_symmetry.space_group_name_H-M   'P 1'
#
loop_
_entity.id
_entity.type
_entity.pdbx_description
1 polymer ?
#
loop_
_entity_poly.entity_id
_entity_poly.type
_entity_poly.pdbx_seq_one_letter_code
_entity_poly.pdbx_strand_id
1 'polypeptide(L)'
;MNTQIEYVRPDEIEKRSFEIIGRELEQRGIVLDALQEPVTKRVIHTTADFDYADTLVYSENAVEKARNLIKNGAHIVTDTNMAKAGINKKRLAGYGGEVHCFMAA
;
A
#
# COMPACT_ATOMS: atom_id res chain seq x y z
N MET A 1 19.05 25.35 -22.55
CA MET A 1 17.83 24.53 -22.44
C MET A 1 16.92 25.20 -21.43
N ASN A 2 15.79 25.76 -21.85
CA ASN A 2 14.77 26.26 -20.92
C ASN A 2 13.95 25.06 -20.45
N THR A 3 14.34 24.47 -19.31
CA THR A 3 13.52 23.43 -18.68
C THR A 3 12.36 24.13 -17.96
N GLN A 4 11.16 24.11 -18.55
CA GLN A 4 9.95 24.47 -17.83
C GLN A 4 9.65 23.38 -16.80
N ILE A 5 9.55 23.77 -15.53
CA ILE A 5 9.16 22.86 -14.44
C ILE A 5 7.63 22.78 -14.46
N GLU A 6 7.08 21.60 -14.73
CA GLU A 6 5.65 21.32 -14.57
C GLU A 6 5.33 21.19 -13.08
N TYR A 7 4.36 21.96 -12.59
CA TYR A 7 3.86 21.82 -11.23
C TYR A 7 2.58 20.97 -11.25
N VAL A 8 2.62 19.82 -10.58
CA VAL A 8 1.53 18.84 -10.54
C VAL A 8 1.13 18.62 -9.08
N ARG A 9 -0.16 18.45 -8.79
CA ARG A 9 -0.62 18.26 -7.42
C ARG A 9 -0.23 16.85 -6.91
N PRO A 10 0.07 16.65 -5.61
CA PRO A 10 0.50 15.35 -5.10
C PRO A 10 -0.46 14.18 -5.41
N ASP A 11 -1.77 14.42 -5.35
CA ASP A 11 -2.82 13.44 -5.69
C ASP A 11 -2.76 13.02 -7.17
N GLU A 12 -2.45 13.97 -8.05
CA GLU A 12 -2.30 13.71 -9.49
C GLU A 12 -1.01 12.95 -9.78
N ILE A 13 0.07 13.24 -9.06
CA ILE A 13 1.33 12.49 -9.17
C ILE A 13 1.12 11.04 -8.75
N GLU A 14 0.47 10.81 -7.60
CA GLU A 14 0.17 9.44 -7.11
C GLU A 14 -0.70 8.69 -8.11
N LYS A 15 -1.75 9.33 -8.65
CA LYS A 15 -2.62 8.74 -9.67
C LYS A 15 -1.82 8.35 -10.94
N ARG A 16 -1.03 9.27 -11.48
CA ARG A 16 -0.17 9.01 -12.65
C ARG A 16 0.82 7.87 -12.37
N SER A 17 1.38 7.80 -11.16
CA SER A 17 2.27 6.70 -10.76
C SER A 17 1.57 5.35 -10.80
N PHE A 18 0.37 5.23 -10.24
CA PHE A 18 -0.38 3.97 -10.28
C PHE A 18 -0.81 3.57 -11.71
N GLU A 19 -1.11 4.55 -12.57
CA GLU A 19 -1.37 4.29 -13.99
C GLU A 19 -0.14 3.74 -14.71
N ILE A 20 1.04 4.30 -14.45
CA ILE A 20 2.32 3.82 -15.02
C ILE A 20 2.63 2.40 -14.53
N ILE A 21 2.50 2.14 -13.23
CA ILE A 21 2.71 0.80 -12.65
C ILE A 21 1.77 -0.21 -13.30
N GLY A 22 0.48 0.13 -13.48
CA GLY A 22 -0.49 -0.73 -14.14
C GLY A 22 -0.09 -1.09 -15.58
N ARG A 23 0.30 -0.09 -16.38
CA ARG A 23 0.74 -0.31 -17.77
C ARG A 23 1.99 -1.17 -17.87
N GLU A 24 2.96 -0.95 -16.99
CA GLU A 24 4.20 -1.75 -16.97
C GLU A 24 3.92 -3.22 -16.61
N LEU A 25 3.03 -3.48 -15.64
CA LEU A 25 2.60 -4.84 -15.31
C LEU A 25 1.89 -5.51 -16.50
N GLU A 26 1.00 -4.80 -17.19
CA GLU A 26 0.35 -5.27 -18.41
C GLU A 26 1.35 -5.59 -19.53
N GLN A 27 2.34 -4.72 -19.75
CA GLN A 27 3.40 -4.93 -20.75
C GLN A 27 4.27 -6.15 -20.46
N ARG A 28 4.44 -6.49 -19.17
CA ARG A 28 5.13 -7.70 -18.72
C ARG A 28 4.24 -8.96 -18.75
N GLY A 29 2.95 -8.81 -19.08
CA GLY A 29 1.98 -9.91 -19.08
C GLY A 29 1.59 -10.40 -17.68
N ILE A 30 1.81 -9.59 -16.65
CA ILE A 30 1.51 -9.95 -15.26
C ILE A 30 0.06 -9.58 -14.95
N VAL A 31 -0.73 -10.58 -14.58
CA VAL A 31 -2.13 -10.41 -14.15
C VAL A 31 -2.22 -10.70 -12.66
N LEU A 32 -2.61 -9.68 -11.90
CA LEU A 32 -2.78 -9.78 -10.45
C LEU A 32 -4.25 -10.06 -10.11
N ASP A 33 -4.47 -10.78 -9.01
CA ASP A 33 -5.81 -10.92 -8.44
C ASP A 33 -6.38 -9.55 -8.05
N ALA A 34 -7.65 -9.31 -8.33
CA ALA A 34 -8.28 -7.99 -8.16
C ALA A 34 -8.31 -7.50 -6.71
N LEU A 35 -8.32 -8.41 -5.72
CA LEU A 35 -8.27 -8.04 -4.30
C LEU A 35 -6.85 -7.75 -3.84
N GLN A 36 -5.85 -8.40 -4.44
CA GLN A 36 -4.43 -8.23 -4.11
C GLN A 36 -3.78 -7.07 -4.87
N GLU A 37 -4.25 -6.76 -6.08
CA GLU A 37 -3.68 -5.74 -6.98
C GLU A 37 -3.46 -4.37 -6.31
N PRO A 38 -4.41 -3.81 -5.54
CA PRO A 38 -4.18 -2.52 -4.88
C PRO A 38 -3.04 -2.56 -3.85
N VAL A 39 -2.84 -3.71 -3.19
CA VAL A 39 -1.78 -3.91 -2.20
C VAL A 39 -0.44 -4.07 -2.92
N THR A 40 -0.36 -4.94 -3.92
CA THR A 40 0.85 -5.16 -4.71
C THR A 40 1.32 -3.86 -5.38
N LYS A 41 0.41 -3.12 -6.03
CA LYS A 41 0.74 -1.82 -6.64
C LYS A 41 1.24 -0.80 -5.62
N ARG A 42 0.68 -0.77 -4.41
CA ARG A 42 1.13 0.11 -3.32
C ARG A 42 2.55 -0.23 -2.89
N VAL A 43 2.90 -1.51 -2.78
CA VAL A 43 4.26 -1.96 -2.47
C VAL A 43 5.22 -1.48 -3.55
N ILE A 44 4.93 -1.78 -4.83
CA ILE A 44 5.73 -1.33 -5.99
C ILE A 44 5.89 0.20 -5.98
N HIS A 45 4.83 0.96 -5.71
CA HIS A 45 4.89 2.43 -5.66
C HIS A 45 5.88 2.94 -4.60
N THR A 46 5.93 2.30 -3.43
CA THR A 46 6.82 2.71 -2.34
C THR A 46 8.26 2.26 -2.51
N THR A 47 8.51 1.24 -3.33
CA THR A 47 9.84 0.64 -3.54
C THR A 47 10.44 0.92 -4.92
N ALA A 48 9.62 1.35 -5.88
CA ALA A 48 9.92 1.41 -7.31
C ALA A 48 10.41 0.06 -7.89
N ASP A 49 10.03 -1.06 -7.26
CA ASP A 49 10.51 -2.40 -7.58
C ASP A 49 9.36 -3.30 -8.03
N PHE A 50 9.39 -3.71 -9.30
CA PHE A 50 8.37 -4.55 -9.92
C PHE A 50 8.53 -6.03 -9.59
N ASP A 51 9.66 -6.46 -9.01
CA ASP A 51 9.89 -7.86 -8.64
C ASP A 51 8.92 -8.30 -7.53
N TYR A 52 8.31 -7.35 -6.80
CA TYR A 52 7.21 -7.63 -5.87
C TYR A 52 5.95 -8.16 -6.54
N ALA A 53 5.78 -8.01 -7.86
CA ALA A 53 4.68 -8.63 -8.56
C ALA A 53 4.79 -10.17 -8.58
N ASP A 54 6.01 -10.69 -8.52
CA ASP A 54 6.31 -12.13 -8.54
C ASP A 54 6.66 -12.68 -7.14
N THR A 55 7.28 -11.85 -6.29
CA THR A 55 7.82 -12.29 -4.99
C THR A 55 6.88 -12.05 -3.80
N LEU A 56 5.86 -11.19 -3.94
CA LEU A 56 4.91 -10.92 -2.86
C LEU A 56 3.87 -12.04 -2.76
N VAL A 57 3.95 -12.83 -1.69
CA VAL A 57 3.06 -13.97 -1.46
C VAL A 57 1.95 -13.63 -0.48
N TYR A 58 0.73 -14.01 -0.84
CA TYR A 58 -0.45 -13.88 0.01
C TYR A 58 -0.86 -15.26 0.53
N SER A 59 -1.09 -15.36 1.83
CA SER A 59 -1.80 -16.52 2.38
C SER A 59 -3.26 -16.54 1.90
N GLU A 60 -3.90 -17.70 1.99
CA GLU A 60 -5.29 -17.87 1.57
C GLU A 60 -6.23 -16.86 2.25
N ASN A 61 -6.96 -16.08 1.43
CA ASN A 61 -7.90 -15.03 1.85
C ASN A 61 -7.28 -13.94 2.74
N ALA A 62 -5.97 -13.68 2.62
CA ALA A 62 -5.26 -12.76 3.51
C ALA A 62 -5.84 -11.32 3.46
N VAL A 63 -6.14 -10.81 2.27
CA VAL A 63 -6.65 -9.44 2.10
C VAL A 63 -8.05 -9.31 2.70
N GLU A 64 -8.92 -10.28 2.46
CA GLU A 64 -10.29 -10.30 2.96
C GLU A 64 -10.33 -10.42 4.48
N LYS A 65 -9.54 -11.34 5.04
CA LYS A 65 -9.39 -11.49 6.49
C LYS A 65 -8.90 -10.18 7.12
N ALA A 66 -7.86 -9.56 6.56
CA ALA A 66 -7.34 -8.29 7.07
C ALA A 66 -8.38 -7.16 6.99
N ARG A 67 -9.10 -7.04 5.87
CA ARG A 67 -10.17 -6.04 5.71
C ARG A 67 -11.30 -6.24 6.71
N ASN A 68 -11.71 -7.48 6.96
CA ASN A 68 -12.76 -7.80 7.92
C ASN A 68 -12.32 -7.51 9.36
N LEU A 69 -11.10 -7.89 9.74
CA LEU A 69 -10.54 -7.59 11.06
C LEU A 69 -10.49 -6.08 11.30
N ILE A 70 -9.94 -5.30 10.36
CA ILE A 70 -9.82 -3.84 10.49
C ILE A 70 -11.21 -3.21 10.64
N LYS A 71 -12.19 -3.61 9.83
CA LYS A 71 -13.57 -3.08 9.90
C LYS A 71 -14.28 -3.43 11.21
N ASN A 72 -13.89 -4.52 11.86
CA ASN A 72 -14.44 -4.98 13.13
C ASN A 72 -13.64 -4.49 14.35
N GLY A 73 -12.83 -3.44 14.19
CA GLY A 73 -12.10 -2.80 15.30
C GLY A 73 -10.85 -3.53 15.75
N ALA A 74 -10.28 -4.40 14.92
CA ALA A 74 -9.01 -5.02 15.26
C ALA A 74 -7.90 -3.98 15.43
N HIS A 75 -7.07 -4.18 16.46
CA HIS A 75 -5.86 -3.41 16.66
C HIS A 75 -4.76 -3.89 15.70
N ILE A 76 -3.85 -2.98 15.31
CA ILE A 76 -2.67 -3.30 14.53
C ILE A 76 -1.45 -3.23 15.44
N VAL A 77 -0.73 -4.33 15.59
CA VAL A 77 0.55 -4.35 16.30
C VAL A 77 1.68 -4.33 15.28
N THR A 78 2.64 -3.45 15.48
CA THR A 78 3.83 -3.28 14.64
C THR A 78 5.09 -3.55 15.44
N ASP A 79 6.13 -4.00 14.75
CA ASP A 79 7.47 -4.27 15.27
C ASP A 79 8.40 -3.04 15.20
N THR A 80 8.02 -1.98 14.46
CA THR A 80 8.80 -0.75 14.36
C THR A 80 7.94 0.50 14.50
N ASN A 81 8.51 1.54 15.10
CA ASN A 81 7.85 2.85 15.17
C ASN A 81 7.66 3.49 13.79
N MET A 82 8.49 3.14 12.80
CA MET A 82 8.32 3.57 11.41
C MET A 82 7.01 3.05 10.81
N ALA A 83 6.73 1.74 10.95
CA ALA A 83 5.47 1.17 10.49
C ALA A 83 4.27 1.79 11.22
N LYS A 84 4.36 1.97 12.55
CA LYS A 84 3.34 2.69 13.33
C LYS A 84 3.08 4.12 12.84
N ALA A 85 4.13 4.84 12.43
CA ALA A 85 4.01 6.20 11.92
C ALA A 85 3.34 6.27 10.55
N GLY A 86 3.53 5.25 9.70
CA GLY A 86 2.92 5.16 8.37
C GLY A 86 1.41 4.84 8.38
N ILE A 87 0.87 4.34 9.49
CA ILE A 87 -0.56 3.98 9.60
C ILE A 87 -1.41 5.22 9.94
N ASN A 88 -2.51 5.41 9.18
CA ASN A 88 -3.47 6.47 9.43
C ASN A 88 -4.33 6.17 10.68
N LYS A 89 -3.90 6.71 11.82
CA LYS A 89 -4.53 6.50 13.12
C LYS A 89 -6.00 6.94 13.16
N LYS A 90 -6.35 8.06 12.51
CA LYS A 90 -7.73 8.57 12.48
C LYS A 90 -8.67 7.62 11.74
N ARG A 91 -8.22 7.08 10.60
CA ARG A 91 -9.02 6.14 9.81
C ARG A 91 -9.21 4.81 10.53
N LEU A 92 -8.15 4.31 11.20
CA LEU A 92 -8.22 3.08 11.99
C LEU A 92 -9.14 3.24 13.21
N ALA A 93 -9.03 4.36 13.93
CA ALA A 93 -9.91 4.68 15.07
C ALA A 93 -11.38 4.80 14.66
N GLY A 94 -11.67 5.27 13.43
CA GLY A 94 -13.02 5.27 12.87
C GLY A 94 -13.66 3.89 12.74
N TYR A 95 -12.87 2.82 12.72
CA TYR A 95 -13.36 1.43 12.80
C TYR A 95 -13.27 0.83 14.21
N GLY A 96 -12.81 1.58 15.22
CA GLY A 96 -12.64 1.12 16.60
C GLY A 96 -11.27 0.50 16.91
N GLY A 97 -10.32 0.51 15.96
CA GLY A 97 -8.99 -0.05 16.16
C GLY A 97 -7.94 0.99 16.58
N GLU A 98 -6.84 0.51 17.17
CA GLU A 98 -5.66 1.31 17.50
C GLU A 98 -4.38 0.66 16.96
N VAL A 99 -3.33 1.48 16.75
CA VAL A 99 -2.01 1.00 16.33
C VAL A 99 -0.99 1.06 17.47
N HIS A 100 -0.36 -0.08 17.73
CA HIS A 100 0.59 -0.28 18.82
C HIS A 100 1.99 -0.61 18.27
N CYS A 101 3.01 -0.18 18.98
CA CYS A 101 4.40 -0.62 18.78
C CYS A 101 4.99 -0.77 20.17
N PHE A 102 5.44 -1.99 20.49
CA PHE A 102 6.01 -2.32 21.80
C PHE A 102 7.53 -2.47 21.75
N MET A 103 8.09 -2.41 20.55
CA MET A 103 9.52 -2.33 20.33
C MET A 103 9.95 -0.90 20.65
N ALA A 104 10.58 -0.74 21.82
CA ALA A 104 11.13 0.47 22.41
C ALA A 104 10.10 1.49 22.98
N ALA A 105 10.09 1.54 24.31
CA ALA A 105 9.92 2.76 25.10
C ALA A 105 11.11 3.71 24.87
#